data_AF-K2F801-F1
#
_entry.id   AF-K2F801-F1
#
_cell.length_a   1.000
_cell.length_b   1.000
_cell.length_c   1.000
_cell.angle_alpha   90.00
_cell.angle_beta   90.00
_cell.angle_gamma   90.00
#
_symmetry.space_group_name_H-M   'P 1'
#
loop_
_entity.id
_entity.type
_entity.pdbx_description
1 polymer ?
#
loop_
_entity_poly.entity_id
_entity_poly.type
_entity_poly.pdbx_seq_one_letter_code
_entity_poly.pdbx_strand_id
1 'polypeptide(L)'
;MTWIVVAVSAYFLGAFAVLMDKFLLGSKRVSSPQVYTFYVGIFGLGAFLFAPFFGFSVPSDSQIGISLVSGMFYMAGIFALNISINKAEASRVTPVVFSVVPIATY
;
A
#
# COMPACT_ATOMS: atom_id res chain seq x y z
N MET A 1 -11.93 -22.48 -5.22
CA MET A 1 -13.12 -21.61 -5.17
C MET A 1 -12.99 -20.49 -4.12
N THR A 2 -12.25 -20.66 -3.02
CA THR A 2 -12.00 -19.60 -2.00
C THR A 2 -11.21 -18.40 -2.54
N TRP A 3 -10.32 -18.61 -3.52
CA TRP A 3 -9.44 -17.57 -4.06
C TRP A 3 -10.20 -16.38 -4.67
N ILE A 4 -11.37 -16.61 -5.29
CA ILE A 4 -12.13 -15.52 -5.91
C ILE A 4 -12.76 -14.60 -4.87
N VAL A 5 -13.21 -15.16 -3.74
CA VAL A 5 -13.74 -14.38 -2.62
C VAL A 5 -12.62 -13.52 -2.04
N VAL A 6 -11.44 -14.11 -1.81
CA VAL A 6 -10.25 -13.38 -1.33
C VAL A 6 -9.88 -12.25 -2.29
N ALA A 7 -9.84 -12.53 -3.60
CA ALA A 7 -9.51 -11.53 -4.62
C ALA A 7 -10.53 -10.37 -4.63
N VAL A 8 -11.83 -10.67 -4.68
CA VAL A 8 -12.89 -9.65 -4.67
C VAL A 8 -12.84 -8.82 -3.40
N SER A 9 -12.65 -9.44 -2.23
CA SER A 9 -12.48 -8.72 -0.97
C SER A 9 -11.25 -7.82 -0.98
N ALA A 10 -10.12 -8.28 -1.52
CA ALA A 10 -8.91 -7.47 -1.63
C ALA A 10 -9.11 -6.26 -2.54
N TYR A 11 -9.74 -6.44 -3.72
CA TYR A 11 -10.06 -5.33 -4.62
C TYR A 11 -11.05 -4.33 -4.01
N PHE A 12 -12.06 -4.83 -3.29
CA PHE A 12 -13.02 -3.97 -2.59
C PHE A 12 -12.33 -3.13 -1.51
N LEU A 13 -11.51 -3.76 -0.66
CA LEU A 13 -10.74 -3.05 0.37
C LEU A 13 -9.74 -2.07 -0.24
N GLY A 14 -9.10 -2.43 -1.36
CA GLY A 14 -8.22 -1.54 -2.11
C GLY A 14 -8.96 -0.31 -2.66
N ALA A 15 -10.15 -0.49 -3.24
CA ALA A 15 -10.98 0.62 -3.69
C ALA A 15 -11.40 1.53 -2.54
N PHE A 16 -11.77 0.96 -1.39
CA PHE A 16 -12.07 1.72 -0.18
C PHE A 16 -10.85 2.52 0.31
N ALA A 17 -9.66 1.92 0.32
CA ALA A 17 -8.43 2.59 0.70
C ALA A 17 -8.13 3.80 -0.20
N VAL A 18 -8.24 3.64 -1.53
CA VAL A 18 -8.05 4.74 -2.50
C VAL A 18 -9.01 5.90 -2.25
N LEU A 19 -10.28 5.61 -1.91
CA LEU A 19 -11.25 6.65 -1.55
C LEU A 19 -10.85 7.38 -0.27
N MET A 20 -10.37 6.65 0.73
CA MET A 20 -9.86 7.24 1.99
C MET A 20 -8.60 8.07 1.76
N ASP A 21 -7.66 7.60 0.94
CA ASP A 21 -6.46 8.36 0.56
C ASP A 21 -6.84 9.70 -0.06
N LYS A 22 -7.75 9.68 -1.04
CA LYS A 22 -8.23 10.90 -1.71
C LYS A 22 -8.97 11.81 -0.75
N PHE A 23 -9.79 11.25 0.12
CA PHE A 23 -10.52 12.03 1.11
C PHE A 23 -9.56 12.73 2.09
N LEU A 24 -8.63 11.99 2.71
CA LEU A 24 -7.70 12.52 3.69
C LEU A 24 -6.73 13.56 3.10
N LEU A 25 -6.18 13.27 1.92
CA LEU A 25 -5.23 14.15 1.23
C LEU A 25 -5.93 15.32 0.52
N GLY A 26 -7.11 15.09 -0.07
CA GLY A 26 -7.86 16.08 -0.83
C GLY A 26 -8.57 17.08 0.08
N SER A 27 -9.10 16.63 1.23
CA SER A 27 -9.76 17.53 2.20
C SER A 27 -8.77 18.21 3.16
N LYS A 28 -7.45 18.13 2.90
CA LYS A 28 -6.36 18.69 3.73
C LYS A 28 -6.45 18.30 5.22
N ARG A 29 -7.00 17.12 5.54
CA ARG A 29 -7.04 16.59 6.91
C ARG A 29 -5.67 16.12 7.38
N VAL A 30 -4.80 15.79 6.43
CA VAL A 30 -3.39 15.51 6.66
C VAL A 30 -2.56 16.61 6.01
N SER A 31 -1.51 17.05 6.71
CA SER A 31 -0.71 18.22 6.34
C SER A 31 0.02 18.07 5.01
N SER A 32 0.47 16.87 4.66
CA SER A 32 1.20 16.61 3.42
C SER A 32 1.19 15.13 3.02
N PRO A 33 1.39 14.81 1.72
CA PRO A 33 1.57 13.44 1.23
C PRO A 33 2.72 12.69 1.92
N GLN A 34 3.78 13.40 2.31
CA GLN A 34 4.94 12.86 3.03
C GLN A 34 4.51 12.31 4.39
N VAL A 35 3.84 13.14 5.19
CA VAL A 35 3.34 12.78 6.52
C VAL A 35 2.34 11.64 6.42
N TYR A 36 1.44 11.69 5.44
CA TYR A 36 0.48 10.60 5.21
C TYR A 36 1.19 9.28 4.90
N THR A 37 2.15 9.28 3.98
CA THR A 37 2.91 8.09 3.61
C THR A 37 3.70 7.51 4.77
N PHE A 38 4.27 8.37 5.62
CA PHE A 38 4.94 7.94 6.85
C PHE A 38 3.99 7.17 7.77
N TYR A 39 2.77 7.67 8.00
CA TYR A 39 1.77 6.96 8.80
C TYR A 39 1.33 5.65 8.15
N VAL A 40 1.14 5.60 6.82
CA VAL A 40 0.84 4.35 6.11
C VAL A 40 1.93 3.31 6.36
N GLY A 41 3.20 3.70 6.29
CA GLY A 41 4.34 2.83 6.60
C GLY A 41 4.32 2.31 8.05
N ILE A 42 4.06 3.19 9.03
CA ILE A 42 3.95 2.80 10.44
C ILE A 42 2.78 1.84 10.65
N PHE A 43 1.61 2.09 10.05
CA PHE A 43 0.47 1.18 10.15
C PHE A 43 0.78 -0.22 9.61
N GLY A 44 1.68 -0.32 8.63
CA GLY A 44 2.21 -1.61 8.17
C GLY A 44 2.85 -2.46 9.26
N LEU A 45 3.44 -1.84 10.29
CA LEU A 45 3.98 -2.55 11.46
C LEU A 45 2.88 -3.24 12.29
N GLY A 46 1.62 -2.84 12.14
CA GLY A 46 0.48 -3.54 12.73
C GLY A 46 0.40 -5.01 12.32
N ALA A 47 1.02 -5.40 11.19
CA ALA A 47 1.17 -6.80 10.80
C ALA A 47 1.88 -7.65 11.88
N PHE A 48 2.80 -7.08 12.67
CA PHE A 48 3.48 -7.78 13.75
C PHE A 48 2.54 -8.16 14.90
N LEU A 49 1.39 -7.49 15.05
CA LEU A 49 0.37 -7.89 16.03
C LEU A 49 -0.21 -9.28 15.72
N PHE A 50 -0.17 -9.70 14.45
CA PHE A 50 -0.61 -11.01 14.02
C PHE A 50 0.48 -12.09 14.12
N ALA A 51 1.76 -11.70 14.26
CA ALA A 51 2.88 -12.62 14.37
C ALA A 51 2.71 -13.77 15.39
N PRO A 52 2.23 -13.54 16.64
CA PRO A 52 2.09 -14.62 17.62
C PRO A 52 1.02 -15.66 17.26
N PHE A 53 0.06 -15.33 16.39
CA PHE A 53 -1.06 -16.23 16.05
C PHE A 53 -0.74 -17.23 14.94
N PHE A 54 0.30 -16.96 14.12
CA PHE A 54 0.57 -17.71 12.89
C PHE A 54 1.96 -18.36 12.84
N GLY A 55 2.64 -18.51 13.99
CA GLY A 55 3.93 -19.19 14.06
C GLY A 55 5.07 -18.35 13.46
N PHE A 56 5.34 -17.19 14.07
CA PHE A 56 6.42 -16.30 13.64
C PHE A 56 7.76 -17.03 13.58
N SER A 57 8.36 -17.05 12.40
CA SER A 57 9.72 -17.54 12.17
C SER A 57 10.57 -16.39 11.62
N VAL A 58 11.77 -16.25 12.15
CA VAL A 58 12.72 -15.24 11.67
C VAL A 58 13.35 -15.76 10.37
N PRO A 59 13.24 -15.03 9.25
CA PRO A 59 13.89 -15.42 7.99
C PRO A 59 15.42 -15.35 8.07
N SER A 60 16.11 -15.90 7.07
CA SER A 60 17.57 -15.74 6.96
C SER A 60 17.97 -14.27 6.73
N ASP A 61 19.21 -13.91 7.10
CA ASP A 61 19.74 -12.55 6.94
C ASP A 61 19.62 -12.03 5.49
N SER A 62 19.85 -12.92 4.51
CA SER A 62 19.68 -12.60 3.08
C SER A 62 18.23 -12.22 2.74
N GLN A 63 17.25 -12.97 3.25
CA GLN A 63 15.84 -12.71 3.02
C GLN A 63 15.39 -11.42 3.71
N ILE A 64 15.91 -11.14 4.91
CA ILE A 64 15.68 -9.87 5.62
C ILE A 64 16.21 -8.71 4.77
N GLY A 65 17.43 -8.81 4.24
CA GLY A 65 18.02 -7.79 3.37
C GLY A 65 17.16 -7.51 2.13
N ILE A 66 16.74 -8.55 1.42
CA ILE A 66 15.87 -8.42 0.23
C ILE A 66 14.50 -7.81 0.61
N SER A 67 13.95 -8.19 1.76
CA SER A 67 12.66 -7.69 2.23
C SER A 67 12.71 -6.20 2.59
N LEU A 68 13.81 -5.74 3.19
CA LEU A 68 14.03 -4.32 3.48
C LEU A 68 14.15 -3.48 2.20
N VAL A 69 14.90 -3.97 1.21
CA VAL A 69 15.03 -3.31 -0.11
C VAL A 69 13.67 -3.27 -0.81
N SER A 70 12.93 -4.38 -0.79
CA SER A 70 11.58 -4.46 -1.35
C SER A 70 10.63 -3.47 -0.67
N GLY A 71 10.69 -3.39 0.66
CA GLY A 71 9.93 -2.41 1.45
C GLY A 71 10.28 -0.96 1.10
N MET A 72 11.55 -0.66 0.83
CA MET A 72 12.00 0.67 0.40
C MET A 72 11.36 1.06 -0.94
N PHE A 73 11.41 0.19 -1.95
CA PHE A 73 10.78 0.44 -3.25
C PHE A 73 9.26 0.53 -3.14
N TYR A 74 8.64 -0.33 -2.33
CA TYR A 74 7.20 -0.27 -2.06
C TYR A 74 6.81 1.08 -1.46
N MET A 75 7.52 1.56 -0.43
CA MET A 75 7.25 2.85 0.20
C MET A 75 7.48 4.02 -0.76
N ALA A 76 8.47 3.95 -1.64
CA ALA A 76 8.66 4.95 -2.69
C ALA A 76 7.48 4.98 -3.68
N GLY A 77 6.95 3.82 -4.05
CA GLY A 77 5.74 3.70 -4.87
C GLY A 77 4.50 4.28 -4.19
N ILE A 78 4.27 3.96 -2.91
CA ILE A 78 3.17 4.52 -2.13
C ILE A 78 3.30 6.04 -1.99
N PHE A 79 4.51 6.55 -1.80
CA PHE A 79 4.76 8.00 -1.76
C PHE A 79 4.38 8.67 -3.08
N ALA A 80 4.81 8.11 -4.21
CA ALA A 80 4.47 8.63 -5.54
C ALA A 80 2.95 8.57 -5.82
N LEU A 81 2.28 7.50 -5.37
CA LEU A 81 0.83 7.36 -5.45
C LEU A 81 0.12 8.45 -4.64
N ASN A 82 0.53 8.67 -3.39
CA ASN A 82 -0.05 9.69 -2.51
C ASN A 82 0.15 11.11 -3.05
N ILE A 83 1.31 11.42 -3.64
CA ILE A 83 1.52 12.69 -4.35
C ILE A 83 0.52 12.84 -5.50
N SER A 84 0.32 11.77 -6.27
CA SER A 84 -0.55 11.79 -7.44
C SER A 84 -2.02 11.95 -7.06
N ILE A 85 -2.49 11.21 -6.05
CA ILE A 85 -3.86 11.32 -5.50
C ILE A 85 -4.12 12.70 -4.88
N ASN A 86 -3.10 13.31 -4.26
CA ASN A 86 -3.22 14.67 -3.74
C ASN A 86 -3.41 15.71 -4.87
N LYS A 87 -2.77 15.51 -6.02
CA LYS A 87 -2.80 16.45 -7.16
C LYS A 87 -3.95 16.22 -8.15
N ALA A 88 -4.50 15.02 -8.23
CA ALA A 88 -5.49 14.65 -9.23
C ALA A 88 -6.62 13.78 -8.66
N GLU A 89 -7.68 13.56 -9.43
CA GLU A 89 -8.78 12.69 -9.01
C GLU A 89 -8.34 11.23 -8.90
N ALA A 90 -8.81 10.55 -7.85
CA ALA A 90 -8.45 9.15 -7.61
C ALA A 90 -8.85 8.26 -8.80
N SER A 91 -10.01 8.54 -9.41
CA SER A 91 -10.52 7.85 -10.60
C SER A 91 -9.64 7.99 -11.85
N ARG A 92 -8.71 8.95 -11.88
CA ARG A 92 -7.73 9.13 -12.98
C ARG A 92 -6.38 8.52 -12.63
N VAL A 93 -5.92 8.73 -11.40
CA VAL A 93 -4.60 8.26 -10.94
C VAL A 93 -4.58 6.74 -10.85
N THR A 94 -5.58 6.15 -10.20
CA THR A 94 -5.67 4.72 -9.89
C THR A 94 -5.60 3.85 -11.15
N PRO A 95 -6.42 4.06 -12.20
CA PRO A 95 -6.30 3.25 -13.42
C PRO A 95 -4.93 3.34 -14.10
N VAL A 96 -4.30 4.50 -14.11
CA VAL A 96 -2.97 4.69 -14.73
C VAL A 96 -1.91 3.93 -13.95
N VAL A 97 -1.87 4.08 -12.62
CA VAL A 97 -0.88 3.39 -11.78
C VAL A 97 -1.09 1.88 -11.83
N PHE A 98 -2.32 1.40 -11.64
CA PHE A 98 -2.60 -0.03 -11.57
C PHE A 98 -2.58 -0.74 -12.93
N SER A 99 -2.70 -0.03 -14.06
CA SER A 99 -2.53 -0.65 -15.40
C SER A 99 -1.08 -0.95 -15.74
N VAL A 100 -0.11 -0.24 -15.14
CA VAL A 100 1.32 -0.49 -15.33
C VAL A 100 1.80 -1.70 -14.50
N VAL A 101 1.17 -1.96 -13.34
CA VAL A 101 1.58 -3.04 -12.42
C VAL A 101 1.65 -4.42 -13.10
N PRO A 102 0.64 -4.88 -13.87
CA PRO A 102 0.71 -6.16 -14.57
C PRO A 102 1.89 -6.27 -15.52
N ILE A 103 2.20 -5.19 -16.26
CA ILE A 103 3.29 -5.14 -17.25
C ILE A 103 4.66 -5.22 -16.55
N ALA A 104 4.77 -4.64 -15.35
CA ALA A 104 6.01 -4.64 -14.58
C ALA A 104 6.23 -5.94 -13.78
N THR A 105 5.19 -6.75 -13.56
CA THR A 105 5.22 -7.89 -12.64
C THR A 105 5.17 -9.25 -13.34
N TYR A 106 4.54 -9.33 -14.52
CA TYR A 106 4.30 -10.55 -15.28
C TYR A 106 4.81 -10.41 -16.72
#